data_AF-A0A450X8Y7-F1
#
_entry.id   AF-A0A450X8Y7-F1
#
_cell.length_a   1.000
_cell.length_b   1.000
_cell.length_c   1.000
_cell.angle_alpha   90.00
_cell.angle_beta   90.00
_cell.angle_gamma   90.00
#
_symmetry.space_group_name_H-M   'P 1'
#
loop_
_entity.id
_entity.type
_entity.pdbx_description
1 polymer ?
#
loop_
_entity_poly.entity_id
_entity_poly.type
_entity_poly.pdbx_seq_one_letter_code
_entity_poly.pdbx_strand_id
1 'polypeptide(L)'
;MSQFDLSNVSFKDMIELRSDLEAVIEARRKEEKQKLLQEIRQLIVEKGFFIEEIFGKSNLIQKEQPTPKYRNPNDPSQQWSGRGRQPRWITGLLTEGATLEDLLV
;
A
#
# COMPACT_ATOMS: atom_id res chain seq x y z
N MET A 1 8.42 28.71 -23.58
CA MET A 1 7.70 27.94 -24.63
C MET A 1 7.72 26.50 -24.19
N SER A 2 6.55 25.88 -23.97
CA SER A 2 6.49 24.45 -23.64
C SER A 2 7.05 23.65 -24.82
N GLN A 3 7.91 22.66 -24.56
CA GLN A 3 8.48 21.79 -25.60
C GLN A 3 7.41 20.86 -26.23
N PHE A 4 6.25 20.75 -25.58
CA PHE A 4 5.13 19.95 -26.02
C PHE A 4 4.06 20.87 -26.62
N ASP A 5 3.86 20.78 -27.94
CA ASP A 5 2.78 21.49 -28.62
C ASP A 5 1.45 20.78 -28.36
N LEU A 6 0.58 21.43 -27.59
CA LEU A 6 -0.74 20.93 -27.20
C LEU A 6 -1.88 21.74 -27.82
N SER A 7 -1.56 22.65 -28.77
CA SER A 7 -2.48 23.68 -29.26
C SER A 7 -3.66 23.11 -30.08
N ASN A 8 -3.50 21.93 -30.67
CA ASN A 8 -4.49 21.27 -31.53
C ASN A 8 -5.10 20.00 -30.91
N VAL A 9 -4.83 19.72 -29.63
CA VAL A 9 -5.37 18.54 -28.94
C VAL A 9 -6.78 18.86 -28.43
N SER A 10 -7.76 17.99 -28.66
CA SER A 10 -9.12 18.17 -28.12
C SER A 10 -9.09 18.14 -26.59
N PHE A 11 -10.03 18.84 -25.94
CA PHE A 11 -10.15 18.81 -24.48
C PHE A 11 -10.29 17.39 -23.91
N LYS A 12 -11.00 16.51 -24.62
CA LYS A 12 -11.13 15.09 -24.25
C LYS A 12 -9.77 14.39 -24.30
N ASP A 13 -9.05 14.57 -25.39
CA ASP A 13 -7.73 13.96 -25.61
C ASP A 13 -6.68 14.52 -24.63
N MET A 14 -6.83 15.77 -24.17
CA MET A 14 -5.98 16.33 -23.09
C MET A 14 -6.20 15.64 -21.74
N ILE A 15 -7.43 15.23 -21.42
CA ILE A 15 -7.75 14.50 -20.19
C ILE A 15 -7.15 13.09 -20.25
N GLU A 16 -7.30 12.41 -21.40
CA GLU A 16 -6.72 11.08 -21.62
C GLU A 16 -5.18 11.16 -21.56
N LEU A 17 -4.57 12.12 -22.27
CA LEU A 17 -3.13 12.35 -22.24
C LEU A 17 -2.61 12.65 -20.84
N ARG A 18 -3.36 13.40 -20.02
CA ARG A 18 -2.99 13.64 -18.63
C ARG A 18 -2.96 12.34 -17.82
N SER A 19 -3.99 11.50 -17.96
CA SER A 19 -4.04 10.21 -17.26
C SER A 19 -2.86 9.31 -17.66
N ASP A 20 -2.57 9.25 -18.96
CA ASP A 20 -1.45 8.46 -19.48
C ASP A 20 -0.10 9.02 -19.03
N LEU A 21 0.07 10.34 -19.03
CA LEU A 21 1.27 10.99 -18.51
C LEU A 21 1.45 10.71 -17.02
N GLU A 22 0.39 10.78 -16.21
CA GLU A 22 0.46 10.45 -14.79
C GLU A 22 0.89 8.98 -14.58
N ALA A 23 0.35 8.05 -15.37
CA ALA A 23 0.74 6.64 -15.32
C ALA A 23 2.22 6.43 -15.72
N VAL A 24 2.67 7.09 -16.79
CA VAL A 24 4.06 7.01 -17.27
C VAL A 24 5.03 7.66 -16.27
N ILE A 25 4.66 8.78 -15.66
CA ILE A 25 5.46 9.44 -14.62
C ILE A 25 5.64 8.50 -13.43
N GLU A 26 4.57 7.87 -12.95
CA GLU A 26 4.66 6.94 -11.82
C GLU A 26 5.45 5.67 -12.16
N ALA A 27 5.32 5.15 -13.38
CA ALA A 27 6.15 4.04 -13.86
C ALA A 27 7.65 4.41 -13.86
N ARG A 28 8.01 5.54 -14.48
CA ARG A 28 9.40 6.04 -14.51
C ARG A 28 9.92 6.33 -13.11
N ARG A 29 9.11 6.91 -12.24
CA ARG A 29 9.51 7.19 -10.85
C ARG A 29 9.87 5.92 -10.08
N LYS A 30 9.11 4.82 -10.31
CA LYS A 30 9.44 3.52 -9.71
C LYS A 30 10.76 2.97 -10.24
N GLU A 31 10.97 3.04 -11.55
CA GLU A 31 12.22 2.60 -12.18
C GLU A 31 13.42 3.41 -11.67
N GLU A 32 13.33 4.74 -11.66
CA GLU A 32 14.39 5.62 -11.16
C GLU A 32 14.69 5.38 -9.68
N LYS A 33 13.65 5.17 -8.86
CA LYS A 33 13.82 4.77 -7.45
C LYS A 33 14.57 3.45 -7.33
N GLN A 34 14.25 2.45 -8.16
CA GLN A 34 14.93 1.16 -8.12
C GLN A 34 16.40 1.27 -8.54
N LYS A 35 16.70 2.03 -9.61
CA LYS A 35 18.07 2.32 -10.04
C LYS A 35 18.87 3.01 -8.94
N LEU A 36 18.31 4.05 -8.33
CA LEU A 36 18.94 4.77 -7.23
C LEU A 36 19.23 3.84 -6.04
N LEU A 37 18.27 2.98 -5.68
CA LEU A 37 18.49 1.99 -4.61
C LEU A 37 19.60 1.00 -4.95
N GLN A 38 19.72 0.60 -6.21
CA GLN A 38 20.80 -0.29 -6.67
C GLN A 38 22.15 0.41 -6.61
N GLU A 39 22.24 1.66 -7.07
CA GLU A 39 23.46 2.47 -7.03
C GLU A 39 23.92 2.69 -5.59
N ILE A 40 23.00 3.07 -4.69
CA ILE A 40 23.28 3.21 -3.26
C ILE A 40 23.80 1.89 -2.68
N ARG A 41 23.16 0.75 -2.99
CA ARG A 41 23.62 -0.57 -2.53
C ARG A 41 25.03 -0.88 -3.03
N GLN A 42 25.31 -0.63 -4.30
CA GLN A 42 26.64 -0.85 -4.87
C GLN A 42 27.69 0.00 -4.18
N LEU A 43 27.41 1.29 -3.97
CA LEU A 43 28.31 2.21 -3.28
C LEU A 43 28.60 1.76 -1.85
N ILE A 44 27.58 1.28 -1.13
CA ILE A 44 27.71 0.78 0.24
C ILE A 44 28.64 -0.44 0.30
N VAL A 45 28.43 -1.40 -0.61
CA VAL A 45 29.28 -2.59 -0.72
C VAL A 45 30.71 -2.22 -1.14
N GLU A 46 30.87 -1.29 -2.08
CA GLU A 46 32.20 -0.82 -2.54
C GLU A 46 32.99 -0.19 -1.38
N LYS A 47 32.31 0.55 -0.50
CA LYS A 47 32.93 1.15 0.68
C LYS A 47 33.07 0.16 1.86
N GLY A 48 32.69 -1.10 1.68
CA GLY A 48 32.87 -2.16 2.68
C GLY A 48 31.89 -2.10 3.85
N PHE A 49 30.75 -1.42 3.68
CA PHE A 49 29.69 -1.34 4.67
C PHE A 49 28.53 -2.26 4.29
N PHE A 50 27.73 -2.64 5.28
CA PHE A 50 26.45 -3.31 5.07
C PHE A 50 25.30 -2.31 5.03
N ILE A 51 24.24 -2.62 4.27
CA ILE A 51 23.06 -1.75 4.12
C ILE A 51 22.40 -1.46 5.48
N GLU A 52 22.43 -2.44 6.39
CA GLU A 52 21.90 -2.35 7.75
C GLU A 52 22.72 -1.42 8.65
N GLU A 53 23.98 -1.15 8.33
CA GLU A 53 24.81 -0.20 9.08
C GLU A 53 24.52 1.24 8.69
N ILE A 54 24.17 1.47 7.42
CA ILE A 54 23.88 2.81 6.88
C ILE A 54 22.43 3.23 7.13
N PHE A 55 21.47 2.32 6.91
CA PHE A 55 20.04 2.60 7.09
C PHE A 55 19.49 2.13 8.45
N GLY A 56 20.36 1.58 9.30
CA GLY A 56 19.98 0.89 10.53
C GLY A 56 19.28 -0.45 10.24
N LYS A 57 19.20 -1.32 11.26
CA LYS A 57 18.17 -2.36 11.31
C LYS A 57 16.84 -1.65 11.37
N SER A 58 16.29 -1.41 10.20
CA SER A 58 15.12 -0.62 10.05
C SER A 58 13.97 -1.46 10.61
N ASN A 59 13.68 -1.28 11.91
CA ASN A 59 12.33 -1.33 12.46
C ASN A 59 11.51 -0.21 11.79
N LEU A 60 11.53 -0.15 10.45
CA LEU A 60 10.55 0.52 9.64
C LEU A 60 9.29 -0.21 9.98
N ILE A 61 8.58 0.33 10.96
CA ILE A 61 7.14 0.25 11.16
C ILE A 61 6.59 -0.81 10.20
N GLN A 62 6.72 -2.09 10.59
CA GLN A 62 5.82 -3.07 10.05
C GLN A 62 4.49 -2.45 10.40
N LYS A 63 3.74 -2.00 9.39
CA LYS A 63 2.34 -1.70 9.58
C LYS A 63 1.80 -3.04 10.03
N GLU A 64 1.79 -3.28 11.34
CA GLU A 64 1.28 -4.48 11.95
C GLU A 64 -0.09 -4.61 11.33
N GLN A 65 -0.23 -5.56 10.42
CA GLN A 65 -1.53 -5.91 9.89
C GLN A 65 -2.31 -6.24 11.15
N PRO A 66 -3.34 -5.43 11.48
CA PRO A 66 -3.91 -5.50 12.81
C PRO A 66 -4.44 -6.90 12.95
N THR A 67 -3.86 -7.66 13.89
CA THR A 67 -4.16 -9.07 14.08
C THR A 67 -5.68 -9.21 14.20
N PRO A 68 -6.30 -10.10 13.41
CA PRO A 68 -7.74 -10.27 13.44
C PRO A 68 -8.14 -10.75 14.83
N LYS A 69 -8.84 -9.90 15.59
CA LYS A 69 -9.30 -10.21 16.96
C LYS A 69 -10.60 -11.03 16.92
N TYR A 70 -11.38 -10.86 15.87
CA TYR A 70 -12.65 -11.54 15.68
C TYR A 70 -12.71 -12.25 14.33
N ARG A 71 -13.26 -13.47 14.30
CA ARG A 71 -13.46 -14.28 13.09
C ARG A 71 -14.91 -14.74 13.02
N ASN A 72 -15.48 -14.72 11.81
CA ASN A 72 -16.83 -15.20 11.61
C ASN A 72 -16.87 -16.75 11.68
N PRO A 73 -17.69 -17.36 12.54
CA PRO A 73 -17.85 -18.82 12.62
C PRO A 73 -18.47 -19.42 11.34
N ASN A 74 -19.28 -18.64 10.62
CA ASN A 74 -19.93 -19.08 9.39
C ASN A 74 -19.03 -18.91 8.14
N ASP A 75 -18.06 -17.99 8.19
CA ASP A 75 -17.14 -17.71 7.08
C ASP A 75 -15.72 -17.39 7.60
N PRO A 76 -14.81 -18.37 7.60
CA PRO A 76 -13.47 -18.21 8.17
C PRO A 76 -12.59 -17.17 7.44
N SER A 77 -13.01 -16.66 6.28
CA SER A 77 -12.35 -15.58 5.52
C SER A 77 -12.69 -14.18 6.04
N GLN A 78 -13.81 -14.04 6.77
CA GLN A 78 -14.24 -12.78 7.33
C GLN A 78 -13.63 -12.59 8.71
N GLN A 79 -12.77 -11.57 8.81
CA GLN A 79 -12.01 -11.26 10.00
C GLN A 79 -12.09 -9.78 10.31
N TRP A 80 -12.07 -9.45 11.60
CA TRP A 80 -12.10 -8.08 12.07
C TRP A 80 -11.11 -7.88 13.21
N SER A 81 -10.30 -6.83 13.12
CA SER A 81 -9.29 -6.52 14.12
C SER A 81 -9.84 -5.81 15.36
N GLY A 82 -11.14 -5.55 15.43
CA GLY A 82 -11.76 -4.73 16.47
C GLY A 82 -11.46 -3.23 16.34
N ARG A 83 -10.72 -2.83 15.31
CA ARG A 83 -10.43 -1.42 15.00
C ARG A 83 -11.29 -0.94 13.84
N GLY A 84 -11.88 0.25 13.97
CA GLY A 84 -12.72 0.87 12.93
C GLY A 84 -14.18 0.43 12.97
N ARG A 85 -14.90 0.63 11.86
CA ARG A 85 -16.34 0.34 11.75
C ARG A 85 -16.59 -1.17 11.89
N GLN A 86 -17.56 -1.53 12.72
CA GLN A 86 -17.99 -2.91 12.88
C GLN A 86 -18.56 -3.48 11.57
N PRO A 87 -18.08 -4.65 11.11
CA PRO A 87 -18.63 -5.34 9.94
C PRO A 87 -20.07 -5.79 10.14
N ARG A 88 -20.82 -5.85 9.03
CA ARG A 88 -22.24 -6.27 9.02
C ARG A 88 -22.45 -7.67 9.60
N TRP A 89 -21.51 -8.60 9.38
CA TRP A 89 -21.62 -9.97 9.89
C TRP A 89 -21.58 -10.04 11.42
N ILE A 90 -20.79 -9.17 12.07
CA ILE A 90 -20.77 -9.10 13.54
C ILE A 90 -22.08 -8.54 14.06
N THR A 91 -22.61 -7.49 13.42
CA THR A 91 -23.91 -6.93 13.80
C THR A 91 -25.03 -7.96 13.63
N GLY A 92 -25.02 -8.74 12.55
CA GLY A 92 -25.96 -9.84 12.33
C GLY A 92 -25.89 -10.91 13.42
N LEU A 93 -24.68 -11.36 13.76
CA LEU A 93 -24.49 -12.36 14.82
C LEU A 93 -24.91 -11.82 16.20
N LEU A 94 -24.66 -10.55 16.50
CA LEU A 94 -25.15 -9.92 17.74
C LEU A 94 -26.67 -9.82 17.79
N THR A 95 -27.35 -9.58 16.67
CA THR A 95 -28.82 -9.60 16.62
C THR A 95 -29.41 -11.00 16.74
N GLU A 96 -28.66 -12.02 16.33
CA GLU A 96 -29.01 -13.44 16.49
C GLU A 96 -28.75 -13.97 17.91
N GLY A 97 -28.17 -13.14 18.80
CA GLY A 97 -27.91 -13.47 20.20
C GLY A 97 -26.51 -14.01 20.49
N ALA A 98 -25.62 -14.07 19.50
CA ALA A 98 -24.21 -14.39 19.73
C ALA A 98 -23.49 -13.21 20.40
N THR A 99 -22.46 -13.48 21.19
CA THR A 99 -21.67 -12.43 21.83
C THR A 99 -20.39 -12.13 21.05
N LEU A 100 -19.82 -10.95 21.26
CA LEU A 100 -18.50 -10.62 20.69
C LEU A 100 -17.39 -11.56 21.19
N GLU A 101 -17.57 -12.17 22.36
CA GLU A 101 -16.61 -13.10 22.97
C GLU A 101 -16.56 -14.43 22.21
N ASP A 102 -17.70 -14.90 21.71
CA ASP A 102 -17.80 -16.12 20.89
C ASP A 102 -17.07 -16.01 19.54
N LEU A 103 -16.82 -14.78 19.10
CA LEU A 103 -16.17 -14.48 17.82
C LEU A 103 -14.66 -14.27 17.96
N LEU A 104 -14.10 -14.32 19.18
CA LEU A 104 -12.67 -14.12 19.43
C LEU A 104 -11.83 -15.28 18.84
N VAL A 105 -10.68 -14.93 18.25
CA VAL A 105 -9.66 -15.86 17.72
C VAL A 105 -8.33 -15.68 18.43
#